data_AF-A0A7M3S7H8-F1
#
_entry.id   AF-A0A7M3S7H8-F1
#
_cell.length_a   1.000
_cell.length_b   1.000
_cell.length_c   1.000
_cell.angle_alpha   90.00
_cell.angle_beta   90.00
_cell.angle_gamma   90.00
#
_symmetry.space_group_name_H-M   'P 1'
#
loop_
_entity.id
_entity.type
_entity.pdbx_description
1 polymer ?
#
loop_
_entity_poly.entity_id
_entity_poly.type
_entity_poly.pdbx_seq_one_letter_code
_entity_poly.pdbx_strand_id
1 'polypeptide(L)'
;IKALSNQKYRDFRAKFGVNNVGLITGDVSINPEASCLVMTTEILRSMLYRGADVIRDIEWVIFDEIHYINDSERGVVWEEVIIMLPDHVSMVFLSATTPNHLEFSDWIGRTKRKKIHVISTYKRPVPLQHYLYAGKELFKLYDATQGYNAGAYTAAKNKLSPSNDNKTGAGGRGGGRGGAGGGSSSQRGMGRTTGGDQSDWTKLIYTLQDKSLLPVVVFAFSKRLCEESASKLAKLDLCTPSERSEIHVFLETSVQRLQGSDRELPQVLTT
;
A
#
# COMPACT_ATOMS: atom_id res chain seq x y z
N ILE A 1 11.07 -5.38 -6.86
CA ILE A 1 10.79 -5.79 -5.45
C ILE A 1 10.77 -7.31 -5.36
N LYS A 2 11.61 -7.96 -4.54
CA LYS A 2 11.72 -9.43 -4.47
C LYS A 2 10.38 -10.13 -4.12
N ALA A 3 9.61 -9.57 -3.19
CA ALA A 3 8.31 -10.13 -2.79
C ALA A 3 7.32 -10.18 -3.97
N LEU A 4 7.30 -9.12 -4.80
CA LEU A 4 6.44 -9.05 -5.98
C LEU A 4 6.87 -10.07 -7.05
N SER A 5 8.17 -10.32 -7.21
CA SER A 5 8.67 -11.36 -8.12
C SER A 5 8.15 -12.76 -7.74
N ASN A 6 8.14 -13.09 -6.44
CA ASN A 6 7.58 -14.35 -5.96
C ASN A 6 6.07 -14.47 -6.21
N GLN A 7 5.33 -13.38 -6.02
CA GLN A 7 3.89 -13.34 -6.30
C GLN A 7 3.62 -13.54 -7.79
N LYS A 8 4.26 -12.74 -8.65
CA LYS A 8 4.11 -12.84 -10.12
C LYS A 8 4.51 -14.23 -10.64
N TYR A 9 5.56 -14.82 -10.09
CA TYR A 9 5.95 -16.19 -10.42
C TYR A 9 4.82 -17.19 -10.11
N ARG A 10 4.20 -17.11 -8.93
CA ARG A 10 3.08 -18.00 -8.57
C ARG A 10 1.88 -17.79 -9.50
N ASP A 11 1.52 -16.54 -9.78
CA ASP A 11 0.38 -16.18 -10.62
C ASP A 11 0.59 -16.67 -12.07
N PHE A 12 1.77 -16.42 -12.63
CA PHE A 12 2.11 -16.87 -13.99
C PHE A 12 2.27 -18.37 -14.08
N ARG A 13 2.84 -19.02 -13.07
CA ARG A 13 2.94 -20.48 -13.01
C ARG A 13 1.55 -21.13 -12.99
N ALA A 14 0.60 -20.55 -12.27
CA ALA A 14 -0.79 -21.01 -12.25
C ALA A 14 -1.49 -20.82 -13.61
N LYS A 15 -1.18 -19.73 -14.32
CA LYS A 15 -1.82 -19.38 -15.60
C LYS A 15 -1.21 -20.05 -16.83
N PHE A 16 0.11 -20.14 -16.90
CA PHE A 16 0.86 -20.59 -18.08
C PHE A 16 1.51 -21.97 -17.90
N GLY A 17 1.39 -22.56 -16.73
CA GLY A 17 1.89 -23.90 -16.42
C GLY A 17 3.27 -23.91 -15.76
N VAL A 18 3.55 -25.02 -15.06
CA VAL A 18 4.73 -25.19 -14.20
C VAL A 18 6.06 -25.14 -14.96
N ASN A 19 6.09 -25.66 -16.19
CA ASN A 19 7.32 -25.83 -16.95
C ASN A 19 7.70 -24.58 -17.75
N ASN A 20 6.76 -23.64 -17.94
CA ASN A 20 6.93 -22.49 -18.82
C ASN A 20 7.38 -21.21 -18.09
N VAL A 21 7.38 -21.24 -16.75
CA VAL A 21 7.70 -20.06 -15.93
C VAL A 21 8.84 -20.39 -14.97
N GLY A 22 9.84 -19.51 -14.96
CA GLY A 22 10.99 -19.54 -14.07
C GLY A 22 11.07 -18.29 -13.20
N LEU A 23 11.88 -18.38 -12.15
CA LEU A 23 12.16 -17.28 -11.23
C LEU A 23 13.66 -17.20 -11.02
N ILE A 24 14.25 -16.03 -11.28
CA ILE A 24 15.66 -15.77 -11.02
C ILE A 24 15.77 -14.58 -10.06
N THR A 25 16.30 -14.88 -8.89
CA THR A 25 16.62 -13.90 -7.84
C THR A 25 18.08 -14.05 -7.44
N GLY A 26 18.59 -13.14 -6.61
CA GLY A 26 19.98 -13.24 -6.11
C GLY A 26 20.22 -14.47 -5.24
N ASP A 27 19.16 -15.02 -4.62
CA ASP A 27 19.27 -16.11 -3.65
C ASP A 27 18.83 -17.46 -4.23
N VAL A 28 17.86 -17.45 -5.15
CA VAL A 28 17.25 -18.65 -5.72
C VAL A 28 17.06 -18.50 -7.23
N SER A 29 17.41 -19.56 -7.97
CA SER A 29 17.10 -19.74 -9.39
C SER A 29 16.23 -20.98 -9.56
N ILE A 30 15.04 -20.81 -10.12
CA ILE A 30 14.05 -21.87 -10.35
C ILE A 30 13.72 -21.89 -11.83
N ASN A 31 13.89 -23.05 -12.47
CA ASN A 31 13.59 -23.27 -13.89
C ASN A 31 14.16 -22.16 -14.81
N PRO A 32 15.50 -21.97 -14.86
CA PRO A 32 16.12 -20.89 -15.62
C PRO A 32 15.97 -21.04 -17.14
N GLU A 33 15.67 -22.25 -17.62
CA GLU A 33 15.43 -22.56 -19.05
C GLU A 33 13.96 -22.33 -19.46
N ALA A 34 13.14 -21.78 -18.55
CA ALA A 34 11.75 -21.48 -18.84
C ALA A 34 11.62 -20.39 -19.91
N SER A 35 10.59 -20.50 -20.76
CA SER A 35 10.29 -19.49 -21.78
C SER A 35 9.90 -18.13 -21.20
N CYS A 36 9.40 -18.08 -19.95
CA CYS A 36 9.09 -16.84 -19.24
C CYS A 36 9.86 -16.78 -17.91
N LEU A 37 10.77 -15.82 -17.78
CA LEU A 37 11.57 -15.63 -16.58
C LEU A 37 11.10 -14.41 -15.81
N VAL A 38 10.70 -14.61 -14.55
CA VAL A 38 10.44 -13.53 -13.60
C VAL A 38 11.74 -13.24 -12.85
N MET A 39 12.19 -11.99 -12.87
CA MET A 39 13.39 -11.57 -12.13
C MET A 39 13.25 -10.12 -11.65
N THR A 40 14.20 -9.66 -10.85
CA THR A 40 14.27 -8.23 -10.51
C THR A 40 15.13 -7.47 -11.52
N THR A 41 14.92 -6.17 -11.65
CA THR A 41 15.66 -5.31 -12.58
C THR A 41 17.17 -5.37 -12.33
N GLU A 42 17.60 -5.51 -11.07
CA GLU A 42 19.00 -5.64 -10.69
C GLU A 42 19.64 -6.95 -11.20
N ILE A 43 18.87 -8.05 -11.22
CA ILE A 43 19.33 -9.34 -11.77
C ILE A 43 19.46 -9.24 -13.28
N LEU A 44 18.46 -8.66 -13.96
CA LEU A 44 18.53 -8.42 -15.40
C LEU A 44 19.73 -7.55 -15.77
N ARG A 45 19.97 -6.47 -15.02
CA ARG A 45 21.15 -5.63 -15.16
C ARG A 45 22.45 -6.44 -15.03
N SER A 46 22.53 -7.27 -14.00
CA SER A 46 23.72 -8.11 -13.79
C SER A 46 23.94 -9.11 -14.93
N MET A 47 22.87 -9.65 -15.53
CA MET A 47 22.99 -10.53 -16.70
C MET A 47 23.53 -9.75 -17.91
N LEU A 48 23.04 -8.53 -18.12
CA LEU A 48 23.46 -7.66 -19.23
C LEU A 48 24.95 -7.32 -19.12
N TYR A 49 25.43 -6.94 -17.93
CA TYR A 49 26.86 -6.67 -17.72
C TYR A 49 27.76 -7.89 -17.91
N ARG A 50 27.28 -9.08 -17.57
CA ARG A 50 28.04 -10.33 -17.74
C ARG A 50 27.95 -10.89 -19.16
N GLY A 51 27.09 -10.36 -20.02
CA GLY A 51 26.84 -10.90 -21.35
C GLY A 51 26.30 -12.33 -21.32
N ALA A 52 25.38 -12.62 -20.38
CA ALA A 52 24.82 -13.96 -20.23
C ALA A 52 24.16 -14.45 -21.54
N ASP A 53 24.42 -15.70 -21.94
CA ASP A 53 23.94 -16.26 -23.22
C ASP A 53 22.42 -16.24 -23.33
N VAL A 54 21.71 -16.41 -22.20
CA VAL A 54 20.24 -16.32 -22.11
C VAL A 54 19.69 -15.03 -22.73
N ILE A 55 20.43 -13.92 -22.70
CA ILE A 55 19.99 -12.64 -23.27
C ILE A 55 19.81 -12.72 -24.79
N ARG A 56 20.55 -13.59 -25.47
CA ARG A 56 20.48 -13.75 -26.93
C ARG A 56 19.14 -14.32 -27.39
N ASP A 57 18.47 -15.06 -26.51
CA ASP A 57 17.20 -15.72 -26.79
C ASP A 57 15.99 -14.90 -26.28
N ILE A 58 16.24 -13.72 -25.69
CA ILE A 58 15.18 -12.84 -25.20
C ILE A 58 14.66 -11.98 -26.35
N GLU A 59 13.38 -12.13 -26.68
CA GLU A 59 12.72 -11.25 -27.64
C GLU A 59 11.99 -10.09 -26.95
N TRP A 60 11.44 -10.30 -25.76
CA TRP A 60 10.59 -9.34 -25.06
C TRP A 60 11.00 -9.15 -23.59
N VAL A 61 11.11 -7.90 -23.17
CA VAL A 61 11.29 -7.52 -21.76
C VAL A 61 10.08 -6.72 -21.29
N ILE A 62 9.46 -7.17 -20.21
CA ILE A 62 8.32 -6.50 -19.56
C ILE A 62 8.83 -5.77 -18.32
N PHE A 63 8.70 -4.46 -18.36
CA PHE A 63 9.02 -3.53 -17.28
C PHE A 63 7.74 -3.20 -16.51
N ASP A 64 7.57 -3.80 -15.33
CA ASP A 64 6.40 -3.58 -14.46
C ASP A 64 6.64 -2.44 -13.46
N GLU A 65 5.62 -1.61 -13.21
CA GLU A 65 5.68 -0.46 -12.32
C GLU A 65 6.79 0.56 -12.65
N ILE A 66 6.95 0.93 -13.92
CA ILE A 66 8.02 1.85 -14.36
C ILE A 66 7.96 3.25 -13.72
N HIS A 67 6.84 3.63 -13.08
CA HIS A 67 6.76 4.85 -12.28
C HIS A 67 7.82 4.93 -11.15
N TYR A 68 8.41 3.79 -10.76
CA TYR A 68 9.59 3.75 -9.88
C TYR A 68 10.88 4.31 -10.49
N ILE A 69 10.90 4.68 -11.77
CA ILE A 69 12.08 5.31 -12.39
C ILE A 69 12.44 6.67 -11.75
N ASN A 70 11.45 7.36 -11.17
CA ASN A 70 11.68 8.62 -10.46
C ASN A 70 12.27 8.41 -9.05
N ASP A 71 12.47 7.16 -8.62
CA ASP A 71 13.12 6.84 -7.36
C ASP A 71 14.63 7.12 -7.46
N SER A 72 15.17 7.93 -6.55
CA SER A 72 16.57 8.38 -6.62
C SER A 72 17.59 7.26 -6.46
N GLU A 73 17.25 6.16 -5.79
CA GLU A 73 18.17 5.03 -5.59
C GLU A 73 18.00 3.97 -6.67
N ARG A 74 16.76 3.72 -7.11
CA ARG A 74 16.44 2.63 -8.03
C ARG A 74 16.36 3.04 -9.48
N GLY A 75 16.04 4.30 -9.77
CA GLY A 75 15.82 4.83 -11.13
C GLY A 75 16.99 4.58 -12.07
N VAL A 76 18.22 4.76 -11.56
CA VAL A 76 19.46 4.56 -12.33
C VAL A 76 19.55 3.13 -12.90
N VAL A 77 19.14 2.12 -12.12
CA VAL A 77 19.16 0.72 -12.55
C VAL A 77 18.25 0.50 -13.77
N TRP A 78 17.09 1.16 -13.80
CA TRP A 78 16.16 1.06 -14.92
C TRP A 78 16.73 1.70 -16.19
N GLU A 79 17.31 2.89 -16.06
CA GLU A 79 17.94 3.59 -17.19
C GLU A 79 19.08 2.77 -17.79
N GLU A 80 19.97 2.25 -16.94
CA GLU A 80 21.08 1.39 -17.36
C GLU A 80 20.59 0.15 -18.11
N VAL A 81 19.60 -0.57 -17.56
CA VAL A 81 19.04 -1.76 -18.20
C VAL A 81 18.45 -1.43 -19.54
N ILE A 82 17.61 -0.39 -19.62
CA ILE A 82 17.01 0.04 -20.87
C ILE A 82 18.13 0.32 -21.87
N ILE A 83 19.12 1.16 -21.55
CA ILE A 83 20.22 1.51 -22.47
C ILE A 83 21.03 0.29 -22.91
N MET A 84 21.29 -0.69 -22.04
CA MET A 84 22.10 -1.86 -22.35
C MET A 84 21.37 -2.96 -23.12
N LEU A 85 20.03 -2.98 -23.15
CA LEU A 85 19.28 -4.01 -23.88
C LEU A 85 19.68 -4.06 -25.37
N PRO A 86 19.95 -5.25 -25.94
CA PRO A 86 20.28 -5.38 -27.35
C PRO A 86 19.18 -4.90 -28.30
N ASP A 87 19.56 -4.53 -29.52
CA ASP A 87 18.64 -3.98 -30.53
C ASP A 87 17.54 -4.95 -30.97
N HIS A 88 17.73 -6.27 -30.85
CA HIS A 88 16.69 -7.25 -31.17
C HIS A 88 15.58 -7.30 -30.11
N VAL A 89 15.85 -6.86 -28.87
CA VAL A 89 14.91 -6.98 -27.74
C VAL A 89 13.82 -5.91 -27.80
N SER A 90 12.56 -6.32 -27.87
CA SER A 90 11.39 -5.45 -27.76
C SER A 90 10.98 -5.26 -26.31
N MET A 91 10.34 -4.13 -26.00
CA MET A 91 10.06 -3.72 -24.63
C MET A 91 8.59 -3.38 -24.44
N VAL A 92 8.04 -3.80 -23.30
CA VAL A 92 6.69 -3.43 -22.83
C VAL A 92 6.83 -2.74 -21.48
N PHE A 93 6.28 -1.53 -21.36
CA PHE A 93 6.31 -0.76 -20.11
C PHE A 93 4.91 -0.68 -19.51
N LEU A 94 4.77 -1.13 -18.27
CA LEU A 94 3.53 -1.07 -17.50
C LEU A 94 3.73 -0.09 -16.33
N SER A 95 2.78 0.83 -16.17
CA SER A 95 2.86 1.89 -15.16
C SER A 95 1.49 2.25 -14.62
N ALA A 96 1.44 2.68 -13.35
CA ALA A 96 0.41 3.58 -12.88
C ALA A 96 0.44 4.92 -13.63
N THR A 97 -0.61 5.73 -13.49
CA THR A 97 -0.75 7.03 -14.16
C THR A 97 0.39 7.97 -13.75
N THR A 98 1.28 8.30 -14.69
CA THR A 98 2.36 9.29 -14.52
C THR A 98 2.15 10.47 -15.47
N PRO A 99 2.41 11.72 -15.04
CA PRO A 99 2.19 12.89 -15.88
C PRO A 99 3.24 13.04 -17.00
N ASN A 100 4.43 12.47 -16.83
CA ASN A 100 5.59 12.62 -17.73
C ASN A 100 5.77 11.44 -18.72
N HIS A 101 4.73 10.64 -18.97
CA HIS A 101 4.84 9.43 -19.80
C HIS A 101 5.24 9.71 -21.26
N LEU A 102 4.90 10.88 -21.82
CA LEU A 102 5.27 11.25 -23.18
C LEU A 102 6.78 11.50 -23.31
N GLU A 103 7.36 12.29 -22.42
CA GLU A 103 8.79 12.58 -22.38
C GLU A 103 9.61 11.29 -22.20
N PHE A 104 9.17 10.44 -21.29
CA PHE A 104 9.78 9.14 -21.06
C PHE A 104 9.75 8.25 -22.32
N SER A 105 8.59 8.20 -23.00
CA SER A 105 8.46 7.41 -24.22
C SER A 105 9.35 7.95 -25.34
N ASP A 106 9.42 9.27 -25.51
CA ASP A 106 10.25 9.90 -26.52
C ASP A 106 11.75 9.66 -26.27
N TRP A 107 12.18 9.73 -25.00
CA TRP A 107 13.54 9.37 -24.62
C TRP A 107 13.89 7.91 -24.99
N ILE A 108 13.02 6.94 -24.69
CA ILE A 108 13.24 5.53 -25.08
C ILE A 108 13.28 5.41 -26.60
N GLY A 109 12.32 6.01 -27.30
CA GLY A 109 12.20 5.93 -28.75
C GLY A 109 13.43 6.47 -29.46
N ARG A 110 13.97 7.60 -28.99
CA ARG A 110 15.23 8.18 -29.50
C ARG A 110 16.44 7.32 -29.17
N THR A 111 16.57 6.89 -27.92
CA THR A 111 17.73 6.12 -27.43
C THR A 111 17.84 4.76 -28.11
N LYS A 112 16.70 4.08 -28.30
CA LYS A 112 16.64 2.74 -28.91
C LYS A 112 16.34 2.73 -30.39
N ARG A 113 16.06 3.90 -30.98
CA ARG A 113 15.64 4.03 -32.38
C ARG A 113 14.49 3.08 -32.72
N LYS A 114 13.57 2.90 -31.77
CA LYS A 114 12.40 2.01 -31.87
C LYS A 114 11.12 2.82 -31.78
N LYS A 115 10.12 2.41 -32.55
CA LYS A 115 8.77 2.98 -32.46
C LYS A 115 8.15 2.57 -31.12
N ILE A 116 7.75 3.54 -30.33
CA ILE A 116 7.04 3.33 -29.06
C ILE A 116 5.60 3.82 -29.20
N HIS A 117 4.67 3.07 -28.63
CA HIS A 117 3.26 3.40 -28.61
C HIS A 117 2.82 3.62 -27.17
N VAL A 118 2.41 4.85 -26.87
CA VAL A 118 1.86 5.20 -25.55
C VAL A 118 0.37 4.95 -25.54
N ILE A 119 -0.09 4.13 -24.60
CA ILE A 119 -1.51 3.84 -24.38
C ILE A 119 -1.83 4.26 -22.94
N SER A 120 -2.79 5.17 -22.76
CA SER A 120 -3.19 5.67 -21.46
C SER A 120 -4.70 5.52 -21.23
N THR A 121 -5.07 5.32 -19.96
CA THR A 121 -6.47 5.37 -19.50
C THR A 121 -6.55 6.26 -18.27
N TYR A 122 -7.44 7.25 -18.30
CA TYR A 122 -7.63 8.21 -17.20
C TYR A 122 -8.77 7.78 -16.26
N LYS A 123 -9.52 6.73 -16.61
CA LYS A 123 -10.64 6.23 -15.83
C LYS A 123 -10.26 4.96 -15.09
N ARG A 124 -10.52 4.91 -13.79
CA ARG A 124 -10.40 3.68 -13.00
C ARG A 124 -11.53 2.72 -13.35
N PRO A 125 -11.26 1.43 -13.61
CA PRO A 125 -12.30 0.43 -13.82
C PRO A 125 -13.25 0.30 -12.62
N VAL A 126 -12.69 0.37 -11.41
CA VAL A 126 -13.44 0.42 -10.16
C VAL A 126 -13.35 1.85 -9.59
N PRO A 127 -14.43 2.65 -9.62
CA PRO A 127 -14.43 3.99 -9.08
C PRO A 127 -14.25 3.98 -7.56
N LEU A 128 -13.55 4.99 -7.04
CA LEU A 128 -13.33 5.13 -5.60
C LEU A 128 -14.34 6.12 -5.00
N GLN A 129 -14.71 5.88 -3.76
CA GLN A 129 -15.45 6.81 -2.90
C GLN A 129 -14.57 7.15 -1.70
N HIS A 130 -14.48 8.42 -1.35
CA HIS A 130 -13.67 8.85 -0.21
C HIS A 130 -14.58 9.21 0.96
N TYR A 131 -14.27 8.65 2.12
CA TYR A 131 -14.99 8.90 3.37
C TYR A 131 -14.07 9.53 4.40
N LEU A 132 -14.65 10.34 5.27
CA LEU A 132 -14.03 10.84 6.48
C LEU A 132 -14.73 10.22 7.68
N TYR A 133 -13.96 9.56 8.54
CA TYR A 133 -14.47 9.04 9.81
C TYR A 133 -14.31 10.12 10.89
N ALA A 134 -15.42 10.61 11.41
CA ALA A 134 -15.46 11.72 12.36
C ALA A 134 -16.60 11.50 13.36
N GLY A 135 -16.38 11.72 14.66
CA GLY A 135 -17.43 11.59 15.67
C GLY A 135 -18.12 10.22 15.69
N LYS A 136 -17.40 9.14 15.35
CA LYS A 136 -17.90 7.75 15.24
C LYS A 136 -18.89 7.54 14.09
N GLU A 137 -18.88 8.40 13.08
CA GLU A 137 -19.71 8.32 11.87
C GLU A 137 -18.84 8.44 10.61
N LEU A 138 -19.31 7.89 9.48
CA LEU A 138 -18.65 7.99 8.17
C LEU A 138 -19.34 9.04 7.30
N PHE A 139 -18.57 10.02 6.83
CA PHE A 139 -19.03 11.10 5.95
C PHE A 139 -18.45 10.91 4.55
N LYS A 140 -19.30 10.72 3.53
CA LYS A 140 -18.87 10.59 2.13
C LYS A 140 -18.45 11.97 1.60
N LEU A 141 -17.15 12.16 1.38
CA LEU A 141 -16.57 13.41 0.89
C LEU A 141 -16.49 13.47 -0.63
N TYR A 142 -16.28 12.34 -1.28
CA TYR A 142 -16.10 12.28 -2.73
C TYR A 142 -16.74 11.02 -3.29
N ASP A 143 -17.39 11.17 -4.44
CA ASP A 143 -17.92 10.07 -5.25
C ASP A 143 -17.50 10.33 -6.70
N ALA A 144 -17.06 9.29 -7.42
CA ALA A 144 -16.68 9.41 -8.83
C ALA A 144 -17.82 9.92 -9.72
N THR A 145 -19.08 9.77 -9.29
CA THR A 145 -20.26 10.23 -10.03
C THR A 145 -20.70 11.65 -9.67
N GLN A 146 -20.64 12.02 -8.38
CA GLN A 146 -21.19 13.29 -7.85
C GLN A 146 -20.12 14.34 -7.55
N GLY A 147 -18.83 13.98 -7.61
CA GLY A 147 -17.73 14.87 -7.29
C GLY A 147 -17.56 15.10 -5.78
N TYR A 148 -16.97 16.24 -5.42
CA TYR A 148 -16.67 16.60 -4.03
C TYR A 148 -17.88 17.22 -3.33
N ASN A 149 -18.19 16.71 -2.13
CA ASN A 149 -19.27 17.20 -1.28
C ASN A 149 -18.73 18.07 -0.13
N ALA A 150 -18.73 19.39 -0.33
CA ALA A 150 -18.29 20.34 0.68
C ALA A 150 -19.18 20.35 1.94
N GLY A 151 -20.47 20.05 1.81
CA GLY A 151 -21.40 19.98 2.94
C GLY A 151 -21.05 18.84 3.90
N ALA A 152 -20.71 17.67 3.36
CA ALA A 152 -20.27 16.52 4.14
C ALA A 152 -18.97 16.81 4.92
N TYR A 153 -18.04 17.56 4.32
CA TYR A 153 -16.82 17.99 5.00
C TYR A 153 -17.12 18.91 6.18
N THR A 154 -17.96 19.93 5.99
CA THR A 154 -18.35 20.86 7.05
C THR A 154 -19.06 20.15 8.20
N ALA A 155 -19.97 19.20 7.89
CA ALA A 155 -20.65 18.39 8.90
C ALA A 155 -19.65 17.55 9.72
N ALA A 156 -18.69 16.89 9.06
CA ALA A 156 -17.65 16.12 9.73
C ALA A 156 -16.75 16.99 10.62
N LYS A 157 -16.40 18.20 10.15
CA LYS A 157 -15.61 19.17 10.92
C LYS A 157 -16.33 19.60 12.19
N ASN A 158 -17.62 19.93 12.09
CA ASN A 158 -18.43 20.34 13.24
C ASN A 158 -18.55 19.24 14.31
N LYS A 159 -18.51 17.96 13.91
CA LYS A 159 -18.50 16.82 14.85
C LYS A 159 -17.16 16.64 15.58
N LEU A 160 -16.04 17.00 14.95
CA LEU A 160 -14.70 16.88 15.55
C LEU A 160 -14.34 18.06 16.46
N SER A 161 -14.83 19.25 16.10
CA SER A 161 -14.72 20.46 16.91
C SER A 161 -16.13 21.03 17.06
N PRO A 162 -16.92 20.59 18.04
CA PRO A 162 -18.16 21.29 18.36
C PRO A 162 -17.76 22.70 18.77
N SER A 163 -18.07 23.69 17.93
CA SER A 163 -17.82 25.09 18.24
C SER A 163 -18.45 25.37 19.61
N ASN A 164 -17.64 25.87 20.52
CA ASN A 164 -18.06 26.29 21.86
C ASN A 164 -18.81 27.64 21.75
N ASP A 165 -19.71 27.77 20.78
CA ASP A 165 -20.49 28.98 20.47
C ASP A 165 -21.71 29.09 21.40
N ASN A 166 -21.46 28.90 22.70
CA ASN A 166 -22.45 29.13 23.76
C ASN A 166 -21.94 30.21 24.74
N LYS A 167 -21.46 31.33 24.19
CA LYS A 167 -21.13 32.56 24.94
C LYS A 167 -21.58 33.82 24.23
N THR A 168 -22.86 33.92 23.86
CA THR A 168 -23.51 35.23 23.69
C THR A 168 -24.97 35.12 24.10
N GLY A 169 -25.23 35.33 25.38
CA GLY A 169 -26.58 35.42 25.94
C GLY A 169 -26.59 36.17 27.28
N ALA A 170 -27.10 37.41 27.24
CA ALA A 170 -27.70 38.19 28.34
C ALA A 170 -26.81 38.80 29.46
N GLY A 171 -26.57 40.11 29.33
CA GLY A 171 -26.94 41.17 30.30
C GLY A 171 -26.51 41.09 31.77
N GLY A 172 -25.72 42.08 32.20
CA GLY A 172 -25.57 42.39 33.63
C GLY A 172 -24.52 43.48 33.94
N ARG A 173 -24.97 44.71 34.19
CA ARG A 173 -24.20 45.78 34.82
C ARG A 173 -23.70 45.34 36.21
N GLY A 174 -22.45 45.64 36.56
CA GLY A 174 -21.97 45.58 37.95
C GLY A 174 -20.47 45.77 38.05
N GLY A 175 -20.04 46.93 38.56
CA GLY A 175 -18.64 47.22 38.87
C GLY A 175 -18.12 46.45 40.08
N GLY A 176 -16.80 46.26 40.14
CA GLY A 176 -16.13 45.67 41.30
C GLY A 176 -14.63 45.46 41.07
N ARG A 177 -13.83 46.38 41.60
CA ARG A 177 -12.38 46.22 41.80
C ARG A 177 -12.14 45.12 42.84
N GLY A 178 -11.14 44.26 42.59
CA GLY A 178 -10.44 43.55 43.65
C GLY A 178 -10.00 42.12 43.30
N GLY A 179 -8.77 41.76 43.68
CA GLY A 179 -8.40 40.39 43.99
C GLY A 179 -7.32 39.77 43.11
N ALA A 180 -6.07 39.90 43.55
CA ALA A 180 -4.99 38.99 43.19
C ALA A 180 -5.33 37.56 43.64
N GLY A 181 -5.05 36.57 42.79
CA GLY A 181 -5.25 35.16 43.12
C GLY A 181 -4.59 34.27 42.07
N GLY A 182 -3.40 33.79 42.39
CA GLY A 182 -2.66 32.82 41.59
C GLY A 182 -3.43 31.52 41.42
N GLY A 183 -3.39 31.00 40.20
CA GLY A 183 -4.01 29.75 39.81
C GLY A 183 -3.64 29.45 38.37
N SER A 184 -2.35 29.18 38.14
CA SER A 184 -1.87 28.58 36.90
C SER A 184 -2.50 27.19 36.78
N SER A 185 -3.73 27.15 36.30
CA SER A 185 -4.33 25.92 35.79
C SER A 185 -3.49 25.56 34.58
N SER A 186 -2.60 24.58 34.79
CA SER A 186 -1.87 23.94 33.72
C SER A 186 -2.90 23.52 32.69
N GLN A 187 -2.95 24.26 31.59
CA GLN A 187 -3.66 23.91 30.39
C GLN A 187 -2.98 22.63 29.92
N ARG A 188 -3.44 21.48 30.44
CA ARG A 188 -3.15 20.16 29.93
C ARG A 188 -3.68 20.20 28.52
N GLY A 189 -2.82 20.59 27.59
CA GLY A 189 -3.00 20.35 26.18
C GLY A 189 -3.38 18.89 26.07
N MET A 190 -4.64 18.66 25.69
CA MET A 190 -5.16 17.35 25.36
C MET A 190 -4.32 16.90 24.17
N GLY A 191 -3.19 16.27 24.46
CA GLY A 191 -2.33 15.66 23.46
C GLY A 191 -3.20 14.62 22.78
N ARG A 192 -3.74 14.98 21.63
CA ARG A 192 -4.61 14.11 20.84
C ARG A 192 -3.77 12.88 20.56
N THR A 193 -4.07 11.77 21.24
CA THR A 193 -3.37 10.51 21.03
C THR A 193 -3.54 10.14 19.56
N THR A 194 -2.46 10.27 18.81
CA THR A 194 -2.39 9.90 17.41
C THR A 194 -2.57 8.38 17.35
N GLY A 195 -3.75 7.92 16.91
CA GLY A 195 -4.02 6.49 16.73
C GLY A 195 -5.33 5.95 17.32
N GLY A 196 -6.22 6.81 17.85
CA GLY A 196 -7.54 6.41 18.35
C GLY A 196 -7.50 5.49 19.57
N ASP A 197 -8.58 5.45 20.36
CA ASP A 197 -8.68 4.50 21.47
C ASP A 197 -9.22 3.13 21.00
N GLN A 198 -9.23 2.13 21.89
CA GLN A 198 -9.77 0.80 21.58
C GLN A 198 -11.25 0.84 21.17
N SER A 199 -12.04 1.74 21.77
CA SER A 199 -13.46 1.88 21.48
C SER A 199 -13.69 2.45 20.08
N ASP A 200 -12.82 3.35 19.62
CA ASP A 200 -12.88 3.97 18.31
C ASP A 200 -12.60 2.96 17.20
N TRP A 201 -11.57 2.12 17.38
CA TRP A 201 -11.23 1.04 16.46
C TRP A 201 -12.36 0.01 16.38
N THR A 202 -12.85 -0.45 17.52
CA THR A 202 -13.92 -1.45 17.59
C THR A 202 -15.18 -0.94 16.89
N LYS A 203 -15.59 0.31 17.16
CA LYS A 203 -16.75 0.94 16.51
C LYS A 203 -16.54 1.15 15.02
N LEU A 204 -15.33 1.51 14.59
CA LEU A 204 -15.02 1.64 13.17
C LEU A 204 -15.21 0.29 12.46
N ILE A 205 -14.65 -0.79 13.00
CA ILE A 205 -14.77 -2.11 12.37
C ILE A 205 -16.23 -2.58 12.31
N TYR A 206 -17.00 -2.44 13.39
CA TYR A 206 -18.44 -2.78 13.34
C TYR A 206 -19.21 -1.91 12.35
N THR A 207 -18.92 -0.61 12.27
CA THR A 207 -19.55 0.29 11.28
C THR A 207 -19.23 -0.16 9.84
N LEU A 208 -18.01 -0.61 9.59
CA LEU A 208 -17.60 -1.15 8.28
C LEU A 208 -18.24 -2.50 8.00
N GLN A 209 -18.36 -3.37 9.01
CA GLN A 209 -19.03 -4.66 8.92
C GLN A 209 -20.51 -4.52 8.58
N ASP A 210 -21.24 -3.66 9.32
CA ASP A 210 -22.66 -3.37 9.09
C ASP A 210 -22.91 -2.82 7.68
N LYS A 211 -21.94 -2.07 7.14
CA LYS A 211 -21.99 -1.53 5.77
C LYS A 211 -21.46 -2.50 4.71
N SER A 212 -21.06 -3.72 5.08
CA SER A 212 -20.43 -4.71 4.18
C SER A 212 -19.19 -4.16 3.45
N LEU A 213 -18.38 -3.38 4.17
CA LEU A 213 -17.13 -2.76 3.67
C LEU A 213 -15.86 -3.47 4.17
N LEU A 214 -15.99 -4.69 4.69
CA LEU A 214 -14.86 -5.55 5.00
C LEU A 214 -14.47 -6.39 3.76
N PRO A 215 -13.19 -6.76 3.58
CA PRO A 215 -12.04 -6.47 4.46
C PRO A 215 -11.56 -5.02 4.38
N VAL A 216 -10.84 -4.56 5.41
CA VAL A 216 -10.24 -3.22 5.46
C VAL A 216 -8.72 -3.31 5.61
N VAL A 217 -7.99 -2.50 4.85
CA VAL A 217 -6.54 -2.34 4.98
C VAL A 217 -6.25 -0.98 5.62
N VAL A 218 -5.55 -1.00 6.75
CA VAL A 218 -5.17 0.20 7.49
C VAL A 218 -3.71 0.52 7.22
N PHE A 219 -3.44 1.71 6.68
CA PHE A 219 -2.09 2.22 6.52
C PHE A 219 -1.65 3.01 7.76
N ALA A 220 -0.70 2.47 8.51
CA ALA A 220 -0.03 3.15 9.61
C ALA A 220 1.46 3.32 9.29
N PHE A 221 1.99 4.53 9.50
CA PHE A 221 3.34 4.91 9.08
C PHE A 221 4.42 4.63 10.15
N SER A 222 4.20 3.61 11.00
CA SER A 222 5.18 3.13 11.98
C SER A 222 4.86 1.68 12.36
N LYS A 223 5.88 0.81 12.41
CA LYS A 223 5.73 -0.59 12.85
C LYS A 223 5.10 -0.68 14.24
N ARG A 224 5.59 0.13 15.18
CA ARG A 224 5.04 0.21 16.54
C ARG A 224 3.56 0.59 16.53
N LEU A 225 3.17 1.56 15.71
CA LEU A 225 1.77 1.97 15.61
C LEU A 225 0.87 0.87 15.01
N CYS A 226 1.39 0.08 14.06
CA CYS A 226 0.67 -1.09 13.54
C CYS A 226 0.38 -2.10 14.66
N GLU A 227 1.41 -2.48 15.42
CA GLU A 227 1.30 -3.46 16.52
C GLU A 227 0.39 -2.96 17.65
N GLU A 228 0.53 -1.70 18.06
CA GLU A 228 -0.32 -1.07 19.07
C GLU A 228 -1.78 -1.00 18.61
N SER A 229 -2.04 -0.69 17.33
CA SER A 229 -3.39 -0.63 16.77
C SER A 229 -4.02 -2.02 16.63
N ALA A 230 -3.23 -3.02 16.21
CA ALA A 230 -3.67 -4.41 16.14
C ALA A 230 -4.00 -4.97 17.53
N SER A 231 -3.16 -4.68 18.53
CA SER A 231 -3.37 -5.13 19.93
C SER A 231 -4.67 -4.57 20.53
N LYS A 232 -5.10 -3.37 20.14
CA LYS A 232 -6.40 -2.81 20.55
C LYS A 232 -7.58 -3.64 20.06
N LEU A 233 -7.41 -4.36 18.94
CA LEU A 233 -8.43 -5.21 18.33
C LEU A 233 -8.36 -6.67 18.77
N ALA A 234 -7.51 -7.05 19.74
CA ALA A 234 -7.28 -8.45 20.14
C ALA A 234 -8.54 -9.20 20.62
N LYS A 235 -9.60 -8.50 21.05
CA LYS A 235 -10.88 -9.10 21.47
C LYS A 235 -11.87 -9.28 20.32
N LEU A 236 -11.59 -8.71 19.16
CA LEU A 236 -12.47 -8.79 18.01
C LEU A 236 -12.13 -10.06 17.23
N ASP A 237 -13.15 -10.91 17.04
CA ASP A 237 -13.05 -12.08 16.18
C ASP A 237 -14.01 -11.91 14.99
N LEU A 238 -13.45 -11.98 13.79
CA LEU A 238 -14.17 -11.87 12.53
C LEU A 238 -14.30 -13.23 11.81
N CYS A 239 -13.71 -14.29 12.37
CA CYS A 239 -13.70 -15.62 11.75
C CYS A 239 -14.81 -16.50 12.33
N THR A 240 -15.41 -17.30 11.46
CA THR A 240 -16.25 -18.42 11.88
C THR A 240 -15.40 -19.56 12.48
N PRO A 241 -15.99 -20.50 13.24
CA PRO A 241 -15.26 -21.66 13.76
C PRO A 241 -14.59 -22.51 12.66
N SER A 242 -15.21 -22.63 11.48
CA SER A 242 -14.64 -23.36 10.34
C SER A 242 -13.40 -22.66 9.79
N GLU A 243 -13.50 -21.35 9.53
CA GLU A 243 -12.37 -20.55 9.04
C GLU A 243 -11.22 -20.55 10.04
N ARG A 244 -11.51 -20.50 11.35
CA ARG A 244 -10.47 -20.60 12.39
C ARG A 244 -9.72 -21.93 12.31
N SER A 245 -10.44 -23.03 12.08
CA SER A 245 -9.82 -24.35 11.91
C SER A 245 -8.95 -24.39 10.64
N GLU A 246 -9.42 -23.82 9.53
CA GLU A 246 -8.66 -23.75 8.28
C GLU A 246 -7.40 -22.89 8.42
N ILE A 247 -7.51 -21.73 9.07
CA ILE A 247 -6.38 -20.85 9.40
C ILE A 247 -5.36 -21.61 10.25
N HIS A 248 -5.82 -22.33 11.28
CA HIS A 248 -4.93 -23.10 12.15
C HIS A 248 -4.16 -24.17 11.38
N VAL A 249 -4.84 -24.98 10.55
CA VAL A 249 -4.21 -26.01 9.71
C VAL A 249 -3.21 -25.39 8.72
N PHE A 250 -3.57 -24.25 8.11
CA PHE A 250 -2.68 -23.53 7.20
C PHE A 250 -1.42 -23.01 7.90
N LEU A 251 -1.56 -22.42 9.09
CA LEU A 251 -0.44 -21.93 9.89
C LEU A 251 0.46 -23.07 10.32
N GLU A 252 -0.10 -24.17 10.82
CA GLU A 252 0.67 -25.35 11.23
C GLU A 252 1.47 -25.93 10.06
N THR A 253 0.83 -26.14 8.91
CA THR A 253 1.48 -26.62 7.69
C THR A 253 2.61 -25.69 7.21
N SER A 254 2.45 -24.39 7.41
CA SER A 254 3.45 -23.39 7.03
C SER A 254 4.64 -23.38 7.98
N VAL A 255 4.39 -23.42 9.29
CA VAL A 255 5.42 -23.42 10.35
C VAL A 255 6.22 -24.73 10.37
N GLN A 256 5.61 -25.86 10.01
CA GLN A 256 6.30 -27.14 9.86
C GLN A 256 7.47 -27.10 8.85
N ARG A 257 7.53 -26.10 7.96
CA ARG A 257 8.65 -25.92 7.03
C ARG A 257 9.88 -25.29 7.67
N LEU A 258 9.74 -24.62 8.83
CA LEU A 258 10.84 -24.05 9.59
C LEU A 258 11.62 -25.16 10.31
N GLN A 259 12.90 -24.93 10.59
CA GLN A 259 13.77 -25.91 11.26
C GLN A 259 14.17 -25.46 12.67
N GLY A 260 14.31 -26.41 13.59
CA GLY A 260 14.88 -26.17 14.93
C GLY A 260 14.21 -25.03 15.70
N SER A 261 15.05 -24.15 16.26
CA SER A 261 14.65 -23.02 17.10
C SER A 261 13.81 -21.95 16.37
N ASP A 262 13.77 -21.94 15.04
CA ASP A 262 12.99 -20.95 14.28
C ASP A 262 11.49 -21.12 14.49
N ARG A 263 11.04 -22.34 14.81
CA ARG A 263 9.64 -22.64 15.18
C ARG A 263 9.25 -22.04 16.54
N GLU A 264 10.23 -21.83 17.41
CA GLU A 264 10.03 -21.40 18.79
C GLU A 264 10.17 -19.87 18.95
N LEU A 265 10.39 -19.14 17.84
CA LEU A 265 10.51 -17.70 17.87
C LEU A 265 9.20 -17.08 18.41
N PRO A 266 9.27 -16.13 19.36
CA PRO A 266 8.09 -15.53 19.97
C PRO A 266 7.11 -14.95 18.93
N GLN A 267 7.62 -14.37 17.84
CA GLN A 267 6.81 -13.80 16.76
C GLN A 267 6.00 -14.86 15.99
N VAL A 268 6.52 -16.09 15.87
CA VAL A 268 5.83 -17.21 15.22
C VAL A 268 4.76 -17.79 16.16
N LEU A 269 5.07 -17.88 17.45
CA LEU A 269 4.18 -18.44 18.47
C LEU A 269 3.04 -17.49 18.90
N THR A 270 3.20 -16.18 18.69
CA THR A 270 2.19 -15.15 19.01
C THR A 270 1.32 -14.75 17.81
N THR A 271 1.50 -15.40 16.66
CA THR A 271 0.61 -15.28 15.49
C THR A 271 -0.58 -16.23 15.65
#